data_AF-A0A133VMP5-F1
#
_entry.id   AF-A0A133VMP5-F1
#
_cell.length_a   1.000
_cell.length_b   1.000
_cell.length_c   1.000
_cell.angle_alpha   90.00
_cell.angle_beta   90.00
_cell.angle_gamma   90.00
#
_symmetry.space_group_name_H-M   'P 1'
#
loop_
_entity.id
_entity.type
_entity.pdbx_description
1 polymer ?
#
loop_
_entity_poly.entity_id
_entity_poly.type
_entity_poly.pdbx_seq_one_letter_code
_entity_poly.pdbx_strand_id
1 'polypeptide(L)'
;MKILHASDLHLQEENERTIDALREVLSVGRENEVDLVTIGGDLFHSREDAEVLRPQLREIFTDNPFKVLAIPGNHDEGAYRGNLNWGPDLEVATEKPFEIREFEDQNIVALPADSVHLKSIKIVLGVKSVKKPPLDNLRSFIHLE
;
A
#
# COMPACT_ATOMS: atom_id res chain seq x y z
N MET A 1 -6.04 9.21 -12.95
CA MET A 1 -5.24 8.79 -11.81
C MET A 1 -5.54 9.55 -10.51
N LYS A 2 -6.34 8.92 -9.65
CA LYS A 2 -6.54 9.25 -8.25
C LYS A 2 -6.02 8.07 -7.42
N ILE A 3 -5.14 8.36 -6.47
CA ILE A 3 -4.52 7.35 -5.60
C ILE A 3 -5.01 7.58 -4.17
N LEU A 4 -5.43 6.50 -3.51
CA LEU A 4 -5.58 6.46 -2.06
C LEU A 4 -4.37 5.78 -1.44
N HIS A 5 -3.85 6.35 -0.36
CA HIS A 5 -2.69 5.80 0.35
C HIS A 5 -3.06 5.53 1.81
N ALA A 6 -2.69 4.34 2.29
CA ALA A 6 -2.79 3.93 3.69
C ALA A 6 -1.50 3.18 4.09
N SER A 7 -1.28 2.99 5.38
CA SER A 7 -0.19 2.17 5.92
C SER A 7 -0.55 1.69 7.33
N ASP A 8 0.27 0.80 7.90
CA ASP A 8 0.23 0.44 9.33
C ASP A 8 -1.14 -0.09 9.80
N LEU A 9 -1.79 -0.89 8.95
CA LEU A 9 -3.12 -1.47 9.24
C LEU A 9 -3.04 -2.58 10.29
N HIS A 10 -1.90 -3.30 10.35
CA HIS A 10 -1.62 -4.38 11.30
C HIS A 10 -2.79 -5.36 11.48
N LEU A 11 -3.23 -5.97 10.38
CA LEU A 11 -4.30 -6.96 10.36
C LEU A 11 -4.01 -8.10 11.34
N GLN A 12 -5.01 -8.42 12.15
CA GLN A 12 -4.96 -9.41 13.23
C GLN A 12 -6.23 -10.25 13.22
N GLU A 13 -6.08 -11.57 13.36
CA GLU A 13 -7.23 -12.47 13.44
C GLU A 13 -8.09 -12.19 14.69
N GLU A 14 -7.44 -12.03 15.84
CA GLU A 14 -8.13 -11.81 17.13
C GLU A 14 -8.70 -10.39 17.29
N ASN A 15 -8.49 -9.50 16.30
CA ASN A 15 -8.95 -8.11 16.36
C ASN A 15 -9.62 -7.69 15.05
N GLU A 16 -10.91 -8.01 14.95
CA GLU A 16 -11.77 -7.73 13.79
C GLU A 16 -11.76 -6.25 13.36
N ARG A 17 -11.51 -5.31 14.27
CA ARG A 17 -11.44 -3.87 13.95
C ARG A 17 -10.36 -3.55 12.92
N THR A 18 -9.28 -4.32 12.90
CA THR A 18 -8.20 -4.14 11.91
C THR A 18 -8.67 -4.52 10.50
N ILE A 19 -9.49 -5.57 10.39
CA ILE A 19 -10.11 -5.97 9.12
C ILE A 19 -11.18 -4.95 8.69
N ASP A 20 -11.96 -4.44 9.63
CA ASP A 20 -12.95 -3.40 9.35
C ASP A 20 -12.27 -2.10 8.87
N ALA A 21 -11.11 -1.75 9.43
CA ALA A 21 -10.32 -0.64 8.94
C ALA A 21 -9.86 -0.85 7.48
N LEU A 22 -9.40 -2.05 7.11
CA LEU A 22 -9.10 -2.37 5.71
C LEU A 22 -10.34 -2.23 4.82
N ARG A 23 -11.50 -2.75 5.25
CA ARG A 23 -12.76 -2.64 4.50
C ARG A 23 -13.16 -1.19 4.28
N GLU A 24 -12.99 -0.34 5.29
CA GLU A 24 -13.26 1.08 5.23
C GLU A 24 -12.34 1.79 4.22
N VAL A 25 -11.04 1.51 4.25
CA VAL A 25 -10.08 2.04 3.26
C VAL A 25 -10.52 1.68 1.84
N LEU A 26 -10.90 0.43 1.60
CA LEU A 26 -11.39 -0.01 0.29
C LEU A 26 -12.74 0.64 -0.06
N SER A 27 -13.63 0.87 0.91
CA SER A 27 -14.89 1.57 0.70
C SER A 27 -14.68 3.02 0.28
N VAL A 28 -13.84 3.75 1.00
CA VAL A 28 -13.45 5.13 0.66
C VAL A 28 -12.84 5.16 -0.74
N GLY A 29 -12.00 4.17 -1.10
CA GLY A 29 -11.48 4.03 -2.45
C GLY A 29 -12.57 3.91 -3.51
N ARG A 30 -13.60 3.08 -3.26
CA ARG A 30 -14.72 2.89 -4.19
C ARG A 30 -15.57 4.15 -4.31
N GLU A 31 -15.96 4.74 -3.19
CA GLU A 31 -16.79 5.95 -3.12
C GLU A 31 -16.14 7.14 -3.81
N ASN A 32 -14.81 7.21 -3.74
CA ASN A 32 -14.04 8.26 -4.38
C ASN A 32 -13.57 7.89 -5.78
N GLU A 33 -13.96 6.75 -6.35
CA GLU A 33 -13.56 6.32 -7.69
C GLU A 33 -12.04 6.46 -7.89
N VAL A 34 -11.27 5.86 -6.98
CA VAL A 34 -9.80 5.84 -7.10
C VAL A 34 -9.38 4.81 -8.14
N ASP A 35 -8.24 5.04 -8.78
CA ASP A 35 -7.67 4.12 -9.76
C ASP A 35 -6.74 3.09 -9.07
N LEU A 36 -6.11 3.50 -7.97
CA LEU A 36 -5.15 2.69 -7.21
C LEU A 36 -5.25 2.98 -5.70
N VAL A 37 -5.23 1.92 -4.90
CA VAL A 37 -4.97 1.98 -3.46
C VAL A 37 -3.54 1.51 -3.22
N THR A 38 -2.79 2.24 -2.40
CA THR A 38 -1.43 1.86 -1.99
C THR A 38 -1.37 1.60 -0.49
N ILE A 39 -0.66 0.54 -0.09
CA ILE A 39 -0.41 0.18 1.31
C ILE A 39 1.10 0.29 1.57
N GLY A 40 1.49 1.33 2.30
CA GLY A 40 2.88 1.75 2.51
C GLY A 40 3.71 0.90 3.47
N GLY A 41 3.28 -0.31 3.80
CA GLY A 41 3.94 -1.17 4.78
C GLY A 41 3.04 -1.52 5.97
N ASP A 42 3.48 -2.54 6.70
CA ASP A 42 2.87 -3.08 7.92
C ASP A 42 1.38 -3.38 7.74
N LEU A 43 1.07 -4.11 6.66
CA LEU A 43 -0.27 -4.63 6.43
C LEU A 43 -0.64 -5.64 7.51
N PHE A 44 0.26 -6.53 7.88
CA PHE A 44 0.01 -7.59 8.85
C PHE A 44 0.65 -7.27 10.20
N HIS A 45 0.02 -7.72 11.28
CA HIS A 45 0.64 -7.66 12.60
C HIS A 45 1.73 -8.72 12.78
N SER A 46 1.44 -9.94 12.29
CA SER A 46 2.36 -11.08 12.32
C SER A 46 2.23 -11.94 11.06
N ARG A 47 3.17 -12.87 10.87
CA ARG A 47 3.11 -13.86 9.79
C ARG A 47 1.94 -14.83 10.00
N GLU A 48 1.70 -15.20 11.25
CA GLU A 48 0.67 -16.13 11.66
C GLU A 48 -0.71 -15.56 11.35
N ASP A 49 -0.94 -14.29 11.70
CA ASP A 49 -2.16 -13.55 11.33
C ASP A 49 -2.37 -13.56 9.83
N ALA A 50 -1.30 -13.28 9.06
CA ALA A 50 -1.37 -13.28 7.61
C ALA A 50 -1.86 -14.64 7.08
N GLU A 51 -1.25 -15.76 7.50
CA GLU A 51 -1.66 -17.08 7.01
C GLU A 51 -3.11 -17.45 7.39
N VAL A 52 -3.54 -17.11 8.61
CA VAL A 52 -4.91 -17.38 9.06
C VAL A 52 -5.93 -16.55 8.28
N LEU A 53 -5.65 -15.26 8.06
CA LEU A 53 -6.53 -14.33 7.37
C LEU A 53 -6.56 -14.53 5.85
N ARG A 54 -5.64 -15.32 5.28
CA ARG A 54 -5.50 -15.50 3.83
C ARG A 54 -6.79 -15.83 3.08
N PRO A 55 -7.65 -16.77 3.55
CA PRO A 55 -8.90 -17.06 2.85
C PRO A 55 -9.85 -15.85 2.82
N GLN A 56 -9.99 -15.15 3.96
CA GLN A 56 -10.83 -13.96 4.07
C GLN A 56 -10.30 -12.81 3.21
N LEU A 57 -8.98 -12.61 3.18
CA LEU A 57 -8.37 -11.56 2.37
C LEU A 57 -8.55 -11.79 0.88
N ARG A 58 -8.58 -13.05 0.42
CA ARG A 58 -8.90 -13.36 -0.98
C ARG A 58 -10.27 -12.85 -1.38
N GLU A 59 -11.25 -12.97 -0.50
CA GLU A 59 -12.59 -12.43 -0.75
C GLU A 59 -12.58 -10.90 -0.75
N ILE A 60 -11.86 -10.28 0.19
CA ILE A 60 -11.76 -8.82 0.31
C ILE A 60 -11.05 -8.18 -0.91
N PHE A 61 -9.99 -8.82 -1.41
CA PHE A 61 -9.19 -8.37 -2.55
C PHE A 61 -9.64 -9.01 -3.88
N THR A 62 -10.94 -9.24 -4.03
CA THR A 62 -11.57 -9.66 -5.29
C THR A 62 -12.63 -8.66 -5.73
N ASP A 63 -12.71 -8.41 -7.03
CA ASP A 63 -13.72 -7.56 -7.69
C ASP A 63 -13.76 -6.10 -7.22
N ASN A 64 -12.64 -5.56 -6.74
CA ASN A 64 -12.52 -4.12 -6.52
C ASN A 64 -12.36 -3.39 -7.87
N PRO A 65 -12.93 -2.17 -8.02
CA PRO A 65 -12.83 -1.40 -9.27
C PRO A 65 -11.44 -0.76 -9.48
N PHE A 66 -10.48 -1.05 -8.61
CA PHE A 66 -9.11 -0.51 -8.60
C PHE A 66 -8.12 -1.61 -8.24
N LYS A 67 -6.83 -1.34 -8.48
CA LYS A 67 -5.75 -2.19 -7.97
C LYS A 67 -5.33 -1.79 -6.57
N VAL A 68 -4.74 -2.73 -5.85
CA VAL A 68 -4.10 -2.50 -4.55
C VAL A 68 -2.62 -2.87 -4.68
N LEU A 69 -1.73 -1.94 -4.37
CA LEU A 69 -0.29 -2.16 -4.36
C LEU A 69 0.26 -1.99 -2.93
N ALA A 70 0.80 -3.07 -2.36
CA ALA A 70 1.45 -3.05 -1.06
C ALA A 70 2.98 -3.16 -1.18
N ILE A 71 3.68 -2.63 -0.18
CA ILE A 71 5.10 -2.92 0.04
C ILE A 71 5.28 -3.58 1.41
N PRO A 72 6.30 -4.46 1.59
CA PRO A 72 6.68 -4.97 2.90
C PRO A 72 7.10 -3.84 3.85
N GLY A 73 6.42 -3.73 4.99
CA GLY A 73 6.96 -3.08 6.17
C GLY A 73 7.86 -4.03 6.99
N ASN A 74 8.31 -3.59 8.17
CA ASN A 74 9.16 -4.41 9.04
C ASN A 74 8.43 -5.56 9.71
N HIS A 75 7.10 -5.46 9.90
CA HIS A 75 6.29 -6.56 10.42
C HIS A 75 5.93 -7.60 9.35
N ASP A 76 5.93 -7.19 8.07
CA ASP A 76 5.43 -8.03 6.98
C ASP A 76 6.45 -9.03 6.41
N GLU A 77 7.74 -8.91 6.74
CA GLU A 77 8.78 -9.68 6.04
C GLU A 77 8.55 -11.20 6.16
N GLY A 78 7.99 -11.66 7.28
CA GLY A 78 7.59 -13.06 7.45
C GLY A 78 6.40 -13.48 6.58
N ALA A 79 5.42 -12.60 6.40
CA ALA A 79 4.19 -12.84 5.65
C ALA A 79 4.44 -12.91 4.13
N TYR A 80 5.42 -12.15 3.63
CA TYR A 80 5.71 -12.06 2.19
C TYR A 80 6.81 -13.00 1.68
N ARG A 81 7.38 -13.88 2.52
CA ARG A 81 8.39 -14.87 2.10
C ARG A 81 7.84 -16.08 1.33
N GLY A 82 6.52 -16.20 1.24
CA GLY A 82 5.84 -17.38 0.71
C GLY A 82 4.84 -17.05 -0.39
N ASN A 83 3.63 -17.60 -0.26
CA ASN A 83 2.56 -17.36 -1.20
C ASN A 83 2.11 -15.89 -1.13
N LEU A 84 2.29 -15.15 -2.22
CA LEU A 84 1.82 -13.77 -2.34
C LEU A 84 0.37 -13.66 -2.87
N ASN A 85 -0.32 -14.78 -3.07
CA ASN A 85 -1.70 -14.79 -3.52
C ASN A 85 -2.68 -14.55 -2.34
N TRP A 86 -2.93 -13.27 -2.12
CA TRP A 86 -3.87 -12.71 -1.15
C TRP A 86 -5.22 -12.30 -1.77
N GLY A 87 -5.38 -12.48 -3.09
CA GLY A 87 -6.50 -12.02 -3.88
C GLY A 87 -6.01 -11.37 -5.18
N PRO A 88 -6.80 -11.40 -6.27
CA PRO A 88 -6.39 -10.90 -7.58
C PRO A 88 -6.17 -9.39 -7.68
N ASP A 89 -6.70 -8.61 -6.73
CA ASP A 89 -6.56 -7.15 -6.74
C ASP A 89 -5.33 -6.65 -5.97
N LEU A 90 -4.77 -7.48 -5.09
CA LEU A 90 -3.61 -7.14 -4.28
C LEU A 90 -2.32 -7.64 -4.93
N GLU A 91 -1.47 -6.70 -5.30
CA GLU A 91 -0.08 -6.93 -5.68
C GLU A 91 0.87 -6.47 -4.57
N VAL A 92 1.97 -7.18 -4.39
CA VAL A 92 2.99 -6.83 -3.39
C VAL A 92 4.32 -6.64 -4.12
N ALA A 93 4.90 -5.44 -4.00
CA ALA A 93 6.24 -5.16 -4.50
C ALA A 93 7.26 -5.51 -3.42
N THR A 94 8.05 -6.56 -3.64
CA THR A 94 8.95 -7.14 -2.61
C THR A 94 10.43 -7.02 -2.97
N GLU A 95 10.74 -6.59 -4.19
CA GLU A 95 12.13 -6.47 -4.66
C GLU A 95 12.88 -5.35 -3.92
N LYS A 96 14.08 -5.69 -3.43
CA LYS A 96 14.96 -4.78 -2.69
C LYS A 96 16.16 -4.36 -3.57
N PRO A 97 16.62 -3.10 -3.50
CA PRO A 97 16.19 -2.04 -2.58
C PRO A 97 14.94 -1.29 -3.04
N PHE A 98 14.53 -1.45 -4.30
CA PHE A 98 13.31 -0.91 -4.84
C PHE A 98 12.78 -1.75 -6.00
N GLU A 99 11.50 -1.55 -6.29
CA GLU A 99 10.82 -2.10 -7.46
C GLU A 99 10.13 -0.96 -8.20
N ILE A 100 10.07 -1.03 -9.54
CA ILE A 100 9.30 -0.07 -10.35
C ILE A 100 8.06 -0.80 -10.87
N ARG A 101 6.89 -0.26 -10.57
CA ARG A 101 5.61 -0.71 -11.11
C ARG A 101 5.08 0.36 -12.07
N GLU A 102 4.78 -0.05 -13.29
CA GLU A 102 4.07 0.81 -14.24
C GLU A 102 2.57 0.77 -13.91
N PHE A 103 1.97 1.95 -13.78
CA PHE A 103 0.52 2.09 -13.60
C PHE A 103 0.04 3.23 -14.49
N GLU A 104 -0.78 2.90 -15.49
CA GLU A 104 -1.14 3.81 -16.58
C GLU A 104 0.11 4.42 -17.25
N ASP A 105 0.28 5.74 -17.20
CA ASP A 105 1.42 6.49 -17.73
C ASP A 105 2.44 6.90 -16.65
N GLN A 106 2.29 6.39 -15.43
CA GLN A 106 3.13 6.71 -14.28
C GLN A 106 4.01 5.54 -13.86
N ASN A 107 5.18 5.87 -13.30
CA ASN A 107 6.07 4.91 -12.66
C ASN A 107 5.95 5.06 -11.14
N ILE A 108 5.60 3.97 -10.47
CA ILE A 108 5.57 3.88 -9.00
C ILE A 108 6.86 3.21 -8.55
N VAL A 109 7.67 3.93 -7.78
CA VAL A 109 8.88 3.39 -7.16
C VAL A 109 8.50 2.89 -5.76
N ALA A 110 8.44 1.57 -5.60
CA ALA A 110 8.20 0.90 -4.33
C ALA A 110 9.54 0.67 -3.61
N LEU A 111 9.64 1.06 -2.33
CA LEU A 111 10.83 0.85 -1.51
C LEU A 111 10.47 -0.02 -0.29
N PRO A 112 10.53 -1.36 -0.41
CA PRO A 112 10.30 -2.25 0.72
C PRO A 112 11.22 -1.95 1.90
N ALA A 113 10.72 -2.12 3.12
CA ALA A 113 11.50 -1.92 4.32
C ALA A 113 12.75 -2.83 4.33
N ASP A 114 13.91 -2.21 4.44
CA ASP A 114 15.18 -2.90 4.59
C ASP A 114 16.04 -2.19 5.63
N SER A 115 16.32 -2.89 6.72
CA SER A 115 17.14 -2.42 7.83
C SER A 115 18.62 -2.16 7.45
N VAL A 116 19.07 -2.68 6.29
CA VAL A 116 20.46 -2.59 5.82
C VAL A 116 20.64 -1.52 4.74
N HIS A 117 19.73 -1.40 3.77
CA HIS A 117 19.94 -0.58 2.56
C HIS A 117 19.48 0.88 2.67
N LEU A 118 18.58 1.23 3.59
CA LEU A 118 18.07 2.61 3.72
C LEU A 118 19.14 3.63 4.19
N LYS A 119 20.26 3.17 4.75
CA LYS A 119 21.36 4.05 5.21
C LYS A 119 22.18 4.67 4.07
N SER A 120 22.05 4.18 2.84
CA SER A 120 22.90 4.56 1.70
C SER A 120 22.14 5.00 0.45
N ILE A 121 20.80 5.05 0.47
CA ILE A 121 20.03 5.58 -0.66
C ILE A 121 20.21 7.11 -0.73
N LYS A 122 21.18 7.55 -1.54
CA LYS A 122 21.17 8.92 -2.08
C LYS A 122 20.09 8.97 -3.16
N ILE A 123 18.90 9.46 -2.80
CA ILE A 123 17.91 9.83 -3.82
C ILE A 123 18.47 11.04 -4.57
N VAL A 124 19.15 10.81 -5.69
CA VAL A 124 19.51 11.87 -6.63
C VAL A 124 18.24 12.18 -7.41
N LEU A 125 17.38 13.03 -6.85
CA LEU A 125 16.24 13.60 -7.54
C LEU A 125 16.77 14.46 -8.70
N GLY A 126 16.95 13.84 -9.85
CA GLY A 126 17.08 14.52 -11.14
C GLY A 126 15.74 15.11 -11.57
N VAL A 127 15.07 15.87 -10.68
CA VAL A 127 13.84 16.60 -10.99
C VAL A 127 14.26 17.75 -11.89
N LYS A 128 14.27 17.50 -13.21
CA LYS A 128 14.29 18.56 -14.22
C LYS A 128 12.92 19.23 -14.19
N SER A 129 12.76 20.19 -13.27
CA SER A 129 11.65 21.14 -13.18
C SER A 129 10.26 20.57 -13.46
N VAL A 130 9.53 20.14 -12.42
CA VAL A 130 8.08 20.12 -12.50
C VAL A 130 7.62 21.59 -12.54
N LYS A 131 6.99 22.02 -13.64
CA LYS A 131 6.33 23.34 -13.67
C LYS A 131 5.29 23.35 -12.55
N LYS A 132 5.51 24.20 -11.53
CA LYS A 132 4.54 24.45 -10.45
C LYS A 132 3.16 24.74 -11.08
N PRO A 133 2.11 23.96 -10.80
CA PRO A 133 0.76 24.43 -11.07
C PRO A 133 0.46 25.65 -10.17
N PRO A 134 -0.40 26.59 -10.61
CA PRO A 134 -0.77 27.76 -9.82
C PRO A 134 -1.33 27.33 -8.45
N LEU A 135 -0.88 28.02 -7.41
CA LEU A 135 -1.13 27.70 -5.99
C LEU A 135 -2.55 28.00 -5.50
N ASP A 136 -3.53 28.17 -6.39
CA ASP A 136 -4.79 28.81 -6.01
C ASP A 136 -5.86 27.88 -5.43
N ASN A 137 -5.62 26.57 -5.28
CA ASN A 137 -6.68 25.64 -4.81
C ASN A 137 -6.25 24.56 -3.78
N LEU A 138 -5.18 24.73 -3.02
CA LEU A 138 -4.93 23.84 -1.87
C LEU A 138 -5.77 24.31 -0.65
N ARG A 139 -7.01 23.80 -0.54
CA ARG A 139 -7.69 23.72 0.76
C ARG A 139 -7.20 22.45 1.46
N SER A 140 -6.28 22.64 2.40
CA SER A 140 -5.87 21.61 3.34
C SER A 140 -7.04 21.26 4.27
N PHE A 141 -7.57 20.04 4.17
CA PHE A 141 -8.34 19.42 5.25
C PHE A 141 -7.44 18.37 5.89
N ILE A 142 -6.86 18.72 7.04
CA ILE A 142 -6.43 17.76 8.05
C ILE A 142 -7.18 18.18 9.31
N HIS A 143 -8.23 17.43 9.64
CA HIS A 143 -8.80 17.41 10.98
C HIS A 143 -8.32 16.12 11.63
N LEU A 144 -7.50 16.29 12.66
CA LEU A 144 -7.20 15.28 13.66
C LEU A 144 -7.88 15.79 14.93
N GLU A 145 -8.87 15.05 15.43
CA GLU A 145 -9.26 15.07 16.84
C GLU A 145 -8.54 13.93 17.56
#